data_AF-A0A5N5T841-F1
#
_entry.id   AF-A0A5N5T841-F1
#
_cell.length_a   1.000
_cell.length_b   1.000
_cell.length_c   1.000
_cell.angle_alpha   90.00
_cell.angle_beta   90.00
_cell.angle_gamma   90.00
#
_symmetry.space_group_name_H-M   'P 1'
#
loop_
_entity.id
_entity.type
_entity.pdbx_description
1 polymer ?
#
loop_
_entity_poly.entity_id
_entity_poly.type
_entity_poly.pdbx_seq_one_letter_code
_entity_poly.pdbx_strand_id
1 'polypeptide(L)'
;MVLTKMKEIAESYLGGKVKDAVITVPAYFNDSQRQATKDAGMIAGLNVLRIINEPTAAAIAYGLDKKVGGERNVLIFDLGGGTFDVSILSIEDGVFEVKSTAGDTHLGGEDFDNRMVNHFVQEFKRKHKKDISENKRSLRRLRTACERAKRTLSSSSQTSIEIDSLFEGIDFYTSITRARFEELCSDLFRGTLDPVEKALRDAKMDKSSIHEIVLVGGSTRIPKVQKLLQDLFNGKELNKSINPDEAVAYGAAVQAAILTGDQSENVQDMLLLRYNQPGVLIQVYEGERAMTKDNNLLGKFELSGIPPAPRGVPQIEVTFDIDANGILNVSAVDKSTGKENKITITNDKGRLSKEEIEKMVQDAEKFKAEDDQQKERINAKNSLESYCFNIKSTIEDEKVKDKLSEEDRNKVMTSCNDAIKVA
;
A
#
# COMPACT_ATOMS: atom_id res chain seq x y z
N MET A 1 -13.49 1.40 1.58
CA MET A 1 -13.38 2.87 1.43
C MET A 1 -12.22 3.29 0.52
N VAL A 2 -10.94 3.17 0.90
CA VAL A 2 -9.83 3.60 0.02
C VAL A 2 -9.82 2.84 -1.31
N LEU A 3 -9.94 1.51 -1.29
CA LEU A 3 -10.04 0.69 -2.50
C LEU A 3 -11.27 1.03 -3.35
N THR A 4 -12.40 1.35 -2.71
CA THR A 4 -13.61 1.86 -3.38
C THR A 4 -13.29 3.14 -4.14
N LYS A 5 -12.55 4.07 -3.51
CA LYS A 5 -12.15 5.31 -4.17
C LYS A 5 -11.23 5.08 -5.37
N MET A 6 -10.27 4.16 -5.25
CA MET A 6 -9.37 3.81 -6.36
C MET A 6 -10.13 3.17 -7.53
N LYS A 7 -11.10 2.29 -7.21
CA LYS A 7 -12.02 1.72 -8.20
C LYS A 7 -12.80 2.82 -8.92
N GLU A 8 -13.40 3.78 -8.21
CA GLU A 8 -14.13 4.90 -8.83
C GLU A 8 -13.25 5.73 -9.77
N ILE A 9 -12.00 5.99 -9.39
CA ILE A 9 -11.05 6.73 -10.25
C ILE A 9 -10.82 5.95 -11.54
N ALA A 10 -10.58 4.64 -11.45
CA ALA A 10 -10.40 3.78 -12.61
C ALA A 10 -11.68 3.70 -13.48
N GLU A 11 -12.85 3.54 -12.87
CA GLU A 11 -14.14 3.51 -13.58
C GLU A 11 -14.42 4.83 -14.31
N SER A 12 -14.13 5.97 -13.67
CA SER A 12 -14.28 7.29 -14.28
C SER A 12 -13.34 7.50 -15.46
N TYR A 13 -12.12 6.96 -15.40
CA TYR A 13 -11.14 7.07 -16.49
C TYR A 13 -11.51 6.15 -17.67
N LEU A 14 -11.93 4.91 -17.38
CA LEU A 14 -12.24 3.89 -18.39
C LEU A 14 -13.65 4.06 -19.00
N GLY A 15 -14.55 4.79 -18.34
CA GLY A 15 -15.95 4.92 -18.76
C GLY A 15 -16.77 3.63 -18.59
N GLY A 16 -16.32 2.71 -17.73
CA GLY A 16 -16.93 1.40 -17.54
C GLY A 16 -16.70 0.85 -16.14
N LYS A 17 -17.44 -0.21 -15.76
CA LYS A 17 -17.32 -0.84 -14.45
C LYS A 17 -16.02 -1.64 -14.33
N VAL A 18 -15.34 -1.53 -13.19
CA VAL A 18 -14.15 -2.31 -12.86
C VAL A 18 -14.53 -3.37 -11.82
N LYS A 19 -14.28 -4.64 -12.15
CA LYS A 19 -14.66 -5.78 -11.30
C LYS A 19 -13.47 -6.53 -10.73
N ASP A 20 -12.36 -6.56 -11.44
CA ASP A 20 -11.18 -7.34 -11.07
C ASP A 20 -10.02 -6.42 -10.68
N ALA A 21 -9.21 -6.85 -9.72
CA ALA A 21 -8.03 -6.09 -9.28
C ALA A 21 -6.89 -6.99 -8.82
N VAL A 22 -5.66 -6.49 -9.00
CA VAL A 22 -4.47 -6.93 -8.26
C VAL A 22 -4.20 -5.91 -7.17
N ILE A 23 -4.04 -6.35 -5.93
CA ILE A 23 -3.83 -5.46 -4.77
C ILE A 23 -2.43 -5.74 -4.19
N THR A 24 -1.69 -4.68 -3.89
CA THR A 24 -0.34 -4.79 -3.32
C THR A 24 -0.38 -4.90 -1.81
N VAL A 25 0.63 -5.56 -1.25
CA VAL A 25 0.90 -5.61 0.19
C VAL A 25 2.40 -5.58 0.46
N PRO A 26 2.85 -5.07 1.62
CA PRO A 26 4.23 -5.19 2.07
C PRO A 26 4.69 -6.64 2.01
N ALA A 27 5.95 -6.87 1.63
CA ALA A 27 6.43 -8.24 1.44
C ALA A 27 6.49 -9.01 2.76
N TYR A 28 6.76 -8.31 3.86
CA TYR A 28 6.79 -8.87 5.21
C TYR A 28 5.42 -8.98 5.88
N PHE A 29 4.32 -8.64 5.18
CA PHE A 29 2.98 -8.90 5.71
C PHE A 29 2.81 -10.36 6.07
N ASN A 30 2.40 -10.52 7.31
CA ASN A 30 1.91 -11.74 7.87
C ASN A 30 0.57 -12.05 7.22
N ASP A 31 0.06 -13.19 7.56
CA ASP A 31 -1.08 -13.67 6.81
C ASP A 31 -2.40 -13.01 7.07
N SER A 32 -2.57 -12.65 8.33
CA SER A 32 -3.77 -12.02 8.80
C SER A 32 -3.97 -10.72 8.07
N GLN A 33 -2.86 -10.03 7.86
CA GLN A 33 -2.79 -8.80 7.12
C GLN A 33 -3.10 -9.05 5.64
N ARG A 34 -2.50 -10.09 5.03
CA ARG A 34 -2.79 -10.49 3.63
C ARG A 34 -4.27 -10.82 3.40
N GLN A 35 -4.84 -11.63 4.28
CA GLN A 35 -6.25 -11.98 4.19
C GLN A 35 -7.14 -10.76 4.41
N ALA A 36 -6.88 -9.96 5.44
CA ALA A 36 -7.64 -8.74 5.70
C ALA A 36 -7.59 -7.76 4.51
N THR A 37 -6.45 -7.66 3.81
CA THR A 37 -6.35 -6.85 2.58
C THR A 37 -7.18 -7.44 1.44
N LYS A 38 -7.21 -8.78 1.30
CA LYS A 38 -8.08 -9.45 0.32
C LYS A 38 -9.56 -9.22 0.63
N ASP A 39 -9.95 -9.36 1.90
CA ASP A 39 -11.30 -9.09 2.37
C ASP A 39 -11.71 -7.63 2.13
N ALA A 40 -10.80 -6.68 2.36
CA ALA A 40 -11.03 -5.27 2.04
C ALA A 40 -11.29 -5.04 0.54
N GLY A 41 -10.66 -5.82 -0.34
CA GLY A 41 -10.94 -5.82 -1.78
C GLY A 41 -12.35 -6.34 -2.08
N MET A 42 -12.75 -7.45 -1.45
CA MET A 42 -14.10 -8.01 -1.59
C MET A 42 -15.17 -7.03 -1.08
N ILE A 43 -14.96 -6.40 0.07
CA ILE A 43 -15.83 -5.35 0.63
C ILE A 43 -15.94 -4.14 -0.30
N ALA A 44 -14.89 -3.83 -1.06
CA ALA A 44 -14.92 -2.79 -2.09
C ALA A 44 -15.62 -3.21 -3.40
N GLY A 45 -16.16 -4.43 -3.47
CA GLY A 45 -16.79 -4.99 -4.66
C GLY A 45 -15.79 -5.27 -5.77
N LEU A 46 -14.58 -5.72 -5.42
CA LEU A 46 -13.54 -6.17 -6.34
C LEU A 46 -13.27 -7.66 -6.15
N ASN A 47 -13.19 -8.39 -7.25
CA ASN A 47 -12.60 -9.71 -7.31
C ASN A 47 -11.07 -9.57 -7.30
N VAL A 48 -10.45 -10.00 -6.20
CA VAL A 48 -9.00 -9.89 -6.02
C VAL A 48 -8.30 -11.04 -6.73
N LEU A 49 -7.87 -10.82 -7.97
CA LEU A 49 -7.19 -11.83 -8.80
C LEU A 49 -5.88 -12.30 -8.17
N ARG A 50 -5.14 -11.36 -7.56
CA ARG A 50 -3.86 -11.64 -6.90
C ARG A 50 -3.54 -10.59 -5.84
N ILE A 51 -2.95 -11.07 -4.74
CA ILE A 51 -2.19 -10.24 -3.82
C ILE A 51 -0.72 -10.30 -4.24
N ILE A 52 -0.13 -9.16 -4.57
CA ILE A 52 1.28 -9.07 -4.98
C ILE A 52 2.10 -8.33 -3.92
N ASN A 53 3.33 -8.78 -3.69
CA ASN A 53 4.23 -8.07 -2.79
C ASN A 53 4.72 -6.77 -3.45
N GLU A 54 4.72 -5.67 -2.70
CA GLU A 54 5.17 -4.34 -3.15
C GLU A 54 6.56 -4.36 -3.84
N PRO A 55 7.62 -4.92 -3.22
CA PRO A 55 8.93 -4.95 -3.88
C PRO A 55 8.96 -5.86 -5.13
N THR A 56 8.10 -6.88 -5.21
CA THR A 56 7.95 -7.68 -6.43
C THR A 56 7.28 -6.87 -7.53
N ALA A 57 6.22 -6.11 -7.21
CA ALA A 57 5.58 -5.21 -8.16
C ALA A 57 6.56 -4.13 -8.64
N ALA A 58 7.34 -3.53 -7.74
CA ALA A 58 8.36 -2.56 -8.13
C ALA A 58 9.45 -3.17 -9.01
N ALA A 59 9.85 -4.43 -8.78
CA ALA A 59 10.79 -5.13 -9.64
C ALA A 59 10.22 -5.38 -11.05
N ILE A 60 8.94 -5.73 -11.17
CA ILE A 60 8.23 -5.83 -12.46
C ILE A 60 8.27 -4.48 -13.19
N ALA A 61 7.95 -3.39 -12.50
CA ALA A 61 8.01 -2.05 -13.08
C ALA A 61 9.43 -1.65 -13.52
N TYR A 62 10.45 -2.07 -12.78
CA TYR A 62 11.84 -1.87 -13.16
C TYR A 62 12.27 -2.69 -14.38
N GLY A 63 11.81 -3.94 -14.47
CA GLY A 63 12.26 -4.91 -15.46
C GLY A 63 11.54 -4.83 -16.81
N LEU A 64 10.31 -4.27 -16.86
CA LEU A 64 9.47 -4.28 -18.06
C LEU A 64 10.16 -3.68 -19.30
N ASP A 65 10.79 -2.51 -19.15
CA ASP A 65 11.41 -1.80 -20.29
C ASP A 65 12.89 -2.17 -20.49
N LYS A 66 13.44 -3.05 -19.66
CA LYS A 66 14.86 -3.40 -19.72
C LYS A 66 15.04 -4.76 -20.37
N LYS A 67 15.49 -4.74 -21.63
CA LYS A 67 16.17 -5.89 -22.25
C LYS A 67 17.54 -6.05 -21.59
N VAL A 68 17.55 -6.68 -20.43
CA VAL A 68 18.77 -6.93 -19.69
C VAL A 68 19.45 -8.16 -20.31
N GLY A 69 20.67 -7.99 -20.82
CA GLY A 69 21.49 -9.14 -21.20
C GLY A 69 22.03 -9.82 -19.95
N GLY A 70 21.65 -11.09 -19.75
CA GLY A 70 22.12 -11.96 -18.67
C GLY A 70 21.44 -11.73 -17.30
N GLU A 71 21.65 -12.69 -16.40
CA GLU A 71 21.12 -12.67 -15.03
C GLU A 71 21.59 -11.42 -14.25
N ARG A 72 20.65 -10.68 -13.65
CA ARG A 72 20.94 -9.55 -12.77
C ARG A 72 20.26 -9.67 -11.42
N ASN A 73 21.08 -9.64 -10.38
CA ASN A 73 20.62 -9.41 -9.01
C ASN A 73 20.29 -7.93 -8.77
N VAL A 74 19.06 -7.64 -8.41
CA VAL A 74 18.54 -6.31 -8.09
C VAL A 74 18.08 -6.28 -6.65
N LEU A 75 18.49 -5.25 -5.91
CA LEU A 75 17.97 -4.97 -4.58
C LEU A 75 16.90 -3.89 -4.68
N ILE A 76 15.69 -4.20 -4.22
CA ILE A 76 14.61 -3.24 -4.05
C ILE A 76 14.64 -2.75 -2.60
N PHE A 77 14.81 -1.44 -2.42
CA PHE A 77 14.77 -0.76 -1.13
C PHE A 77 13.48 0.08 -1.09
N ASP A 78 12.46 -0.41 -0.40
CA ASP A 78 11.14 0.19 -0.34
C ASP A 78 10.90 0.80 1.05
N LEU A 79 10.97 2.13 1.15
CA LEU A 79 10.72 2.86 2.38
C LEU A 79 9.53 3.81 2.19
N GLY A 80 8.38 3.36 2.68
CA GLY A 80 7.10 4.03 2.52
C GLY A 80 6.74 4.99 3.67
N GLY A 81 5.44 5.14 3.89
CA GLY A 81 4.87 5.96 4.96
C GLY A 81 4.88 5.27 6.32
N GLY A 82 4.66 3.95 6.37
CA GLY A 82 4.61 3.20 7.64
C GLY A 82 5.31 1.84 7.61
N THR A 83 5.82 1.42 6.46
CA THR A 83 6.50 0.14 6.28
C THR A 83 7.82 0.31 5.55
N PHE A 84 8.74 -0.61 5.84
CA PHE A 84 10.03 -0.73 5.20
C PHE A 84 10.24 -2.17 4.75
N ASP A 85 10.48 -2.38 3.46
CA ASP A 85 10.79 -3.69 2.88
C ASP A 85 12.08 -3.63 2.07
N VAL A 86 12.84 -4.72 2.13
CA VAL A 86 13.99 -4.98 1.28
C VAL A 86 13.80 -6.33 0.63
N SER A 87 13.95 -6.40 -0.69
CA SER A 87 13.98 -7.68 -1.41
C SER A 87 15.13 -7.73 -2.38
N ILE A 88 15.78 -8.89 -2.45
CA ILE A 88 16.77 -9.18 -3.48
C ILE A 88 16.12 -10.13 -4.47
N LEU A 89 16.12 -9.74 -5.74
CA LEU A 89 15.60 -10.51 -6.84
C LEU A 89 16.70 -10.81 -7.84
N SER A 90 16.65 -11.98 -8.44
CA SER A 90 17.34 -12.23 -9.71
C SER A 90 16.36 -12.04 -10.85
N ILE A 91 16.81 -11.34 -11.90
CA ILE A 91 16.03 -11.04 -13.10
C ILE A 91 16.83 -11.56 -14.30
N GLU A 92 16.24 -12.48 -15.06
CA GLU A 92 16.82 -13.08 -16.26
C GLU A 92 15.71 -13.35 -17.27
N ASP A 93 15.82 -12.80 -18.50
CA ASP A 93 14.88 -13.04 -19.61
C ASP A 93 13.39 -12.95 -19.22
N GLY A 94 13.02 -11.89 -18.47
CA GLY A 94 11.65 -11.66 -18.00
C GLY A 94 11.21 -12.56 -16.84
N VAL A 95 12.07 -13.44 -16.34
CA VAL A 95 11.86 -14.24 -15.14
C VAL A 95 12.33 -13.46 -13.91
N PHE A 96 11.43 -13.26 -12.95
CA PHE A 96 11.71 -12.57 -11.70
C PHE A 96 11.67 -13.58 -10.55
N GLU A 97 12.82 -13.85 -9.94
CA GLU A 97 12.96 -14.77 -8.82
C GLU A 97 13.36 -14.02 -7.55
N VAL A 98 12.49 -14.03 -6.54
CA VAL A 98 12.81 -13.46 -5.23
C VAL A 98 13.77 -14.39 -4.49
N LYS A 99 14.99 -13.93 -4.22
CA LYS A 99 16.04 -14.68 -3.51
C LYS A 99 15.91 -14.54 -1.99
N SER A 100 15.57 -13.34 -1.52
CA SER A 100 15.30 -13.07 -0.12
C SER A 100 14.45 -11.83 0.07
N THR A 101 13.82 -11.74 1.23
CA THR A 101 13.05 -10.57 1.69
C THR A 101 13.30 -10.36 3.19
N ALA A 102 13.46 -9.10 3.59
CA ALA A 102 13.47 -8.66 4.98
C ALA A 102 12.75 -7.32 5.08
N GLY A 103 12.43 -6.86 6.29
CA GLY A 103 11.75 -5.57 6.46
C GLY A 103 11.34 -5.31 7.90
N ASP A 104 10.67 -4.18 8.10
CA ASP A 104 10.01 -3.76 9.32
C ASP A 104 8.64 -3.16 8.96
N THR A 105 7.56 -3.78 9.44
CA THR A 105 6.18 -3.35 9.15
C THR A 105 5.74 -2.14 9.98
N HIS A 106 6.61 -1.58 10.82
CA HIS A 106 6.32 -0.43 11.70
C HIS A 106 7.44 0.61 11.63
N LEU A 107 8.03 0.80 10.45
CA LEU A 107 9.05 1.80 10.19
C LEU A 107 8.76 2.53 8.88
N GLY A 108 8.56 3.85 8.94
CA GLY A 108 8.39 4.66 7.74
C GLY A 108 8.39 6.17 7.97
N GLY A 109 7.89 6.88 6.96
CA GLY A 109 7.78 8.33 6.95
C GLY A 109 7.04 8.94 8.14
N GLU A 110 6.02 8.27 8.68
CA GLU A 110 5.24 8.72 9.83
C GLU A 110 6.06 8.72 11.12
N ASP A 111 7.00 7.79 11.28
CA ASP A 111 7.91 7.76 12.43
C ASP A 111 8.86 8.96 12.40
N PHE A 112 9.32 9.34 11.20
CA PHE A 112 10.13 10.55 11.03
C PHE A 112 9.33 11.81 11.36
N ASP A 113 8.06 11.86 10.96
CA ASP A 113 7.15 12.95 11.34
C ASP A 113 6.93 12.98 12.85
N ASN A 114 6.77 11.81 13.50
CA ASN A 114 6.64 11.69 14.95
C ASN A 114 7.85 12.27 15.68
N ARG A 115 9.08 12.03 15.19
CA ARG A 115 10.30 12.63 15.77
C ARG A 115 10.26 14.15 15.73
N MET A 116 9.86 14.72 14.60
CA MET A 116 9.71 16.18 14.45
C MET A 116 8.60 16.73 15.34
N VAL A 117 7.43 16.10 15.36
CA VAL A 117 6.30 16.50 16.22
C VAL A 117 6.72 16.52 17.67
N ASN A 118 7.34 15.44 18.17
CA ASN A 118 7.81 15.37 19.56
C ASN A 118 8.82 16.47 19.88
N HIS A 119 9.77 16.74 18.97
CA HIS A 119 10.72 17.84 19.13
C HIS A 119 10.02 19.19 19.30
N PHE A 120 9.05 19.50 18.44
CA PHE A 120 8.35 20.79 18.47
C PHE A 120 7.31 20.91 19.57
N VAL A 121 6.71 19.81 20.03
CA VAL A 121 5.89 19.79 21.26
C VAL A 121 6.75 20.23 22.46
N GLN A 122 7.96 19.67 22.60
CA GLN A 122 8.88 20.09 23.66
C GLN A 122 9.37 21.53 23.49
N GLU A 123 9.61 21.97 22.25
CA GLU A 123 9.98 23.36 21.98
C GLU A 123 8.87 24.33 22.37
N PHE A 124 7.62 24.04 21.98
CA PHE A 124 6.45 24.84 22.33
C PHE A 124 6.29 24.92 23.85
N LYS A 125 6.41 23.79 24.55
CA LYS A 125 6.37 23.73 26.02
C LYS A 125 7.46 24.56 26.67
N ARG A 126 8.69 24.51 26.14
CA ARG A 126 9.81 25.32 26.65
C ARG A 126 9.58 26.82 26.47
N LYS A 127 9.11 27.24 25.28
CA LYS A 127 8.88 28.64 24.89
C LYS A 127 7.67 29.27 25.59
N HIS A 128 6.56 28.55 25.65
CA HIS A 128 5.25 29.10 26.09
C HIS A 128 4.77 28.54 27.43
N LYS A 129 5.49 27.59 28.03
CA LYS A 129 5.12 26.91 29.29
C LYS A 129 3.77 26.19 29.25
N LYS A 130 3.30 25.83 28.05
CA LYS A 130 2.05 25.11 27.79
C LYS A 130 2.32 23.81 27.07
N ASP A 131 1.63 22.75 27.45
CA ASP A 131 1.77 21.43 26.84
C ASP A 131 0.63 21.19 25.84
N ILE A 132 0.96 20.89 24.59
CA ILE A 132 -0.03 20.66 23.52
C ILE A 132 -0.29 19.17 23.27
N SER A 133 0.39 18.27 24.00
CA SER A 133 0.32 16.82 23.78
C SER A 133 -1.07 16.22 23.95
N GLU A 134 -1.93 16.84 24.76
CA GLU A 134 -3.32 16.39 24.94
C GLU A 134 -4.30 17.00 23.92
N ASN A 135 -3.88 18.03 23.17
CA ASN A 135 -4.74 18.70 22.20
C ASN A 135 -4.62 18.03 20.81
N LYS A 136 -5.58 17.15 20.51
CA LYS A 136 -5.64 16.43 19.22
C LYS A 136 -5.64 17.35 18.00
N ARG A 137 -6.30 18.52 18.08
CA ARG A 137 -6.35 19.48 16.97
C ARG A 137 -4.98 20.11 16.73
N SER A 138 -4.32 20.58 17.78
CA SER A 138 -2.98 21.16 17.72
C SER A 138 -1.96 20.14 17.21
N LEU A 139 -1.99 18.91 17.73
CA LEU A 139 -1.10 17.84 17.26
C LEU A 139 -1.29 17.50 15.78
N ARG A 140 -2.54 17.43 15.30
CA ARG A 140 -2.80 17.17 13.87
C ARG A 140 -2.27 18.29 12.97
N ARG A 141 -2.45 19.55 13.37
CA ARG A 141 -1.94 20.72 12.64
C ARG A 141 -0.41 20.72 12.62
N LEU A 142 0.21 20.46 13.78
CA LEU A 142 1.67 20.38 13.89
C LEU A 142 2.24 19.22 13.06
N ARG A 143 1.62 18.04 13.08
CA ARG A 143 2.00 16.89 12.26
C ARG A 143 1.97 17.21 10.77
N THR A 144 0.90 17.83 10.30
CA THR A 144 0.77 18.26 8.89
C THR A 144 1.90 19.22 8.49
N ALA A 145 2.26 20.15 9.38
CA ALA A 145 3.37 21.07 9.15
C ALA A 145 4.74 20.36 9.19
N CYS A 146 4.92 19.39 10.10
CA CYS A 146 6.15 18.59 10.18
C CYS A 146 6.37 17.74 8.93
N GLU A 147 5.32 17.08 8.43
CA GLU A 147 5.40 16.30 7.18
C GLU A 147 5.77 17.20 5.99
N ARG A 148 5.15 18.38 5.89
CA ARG A 148 5.51 19.37 4.85
C ARG A 148 6.97 19.80 4.99
N ALA A 149 7.42 20.10 6.21
CA ALA A 149 8.80 20.47 6.48
C ALA A 149 9.78 19.34 6.13
N LYS A 150 9.50 18.09 6.50
CA LYS A 150 10.28 16.89 6.13
C LYS A 150 10.45 16.78 4.61
N ARG A 151 9.36 16.95 3.85
CA ARG A 151 9.39 16.93 2.38
C ARG A 151 10.27 18.05 1.82
N THR A 152 10.12 19.28 2.31
CA THR A 152 10.96 20.42 1.92
C THR A 152 12.44 20.18 2.25
N LEU A 153 12.74 19.59 3.40
CA LEU A 153 14.11 19.28 3.82
C LEU A 153 14.79 18.22 2.94
N SER A 154 14.04 17.47 2.14
CA SER A 154 14.63 16.53 1.17
C SER A 154 15.33 17.25 0.00
N SER A 155 14.94 18.49 -0.31
CA SER A 155 15.58 19.33 -1.35
C SER A 155 16.33 20.54 -0.76
N SER A 156 15.84 21.11 0.34
CA SER A 156 16.38 22.32 0.98
C SER A 156 17.17 22.02 2.25
N SER A 157 18.13 22.87 2.61
CA SER A 157 18.94 22.70 3.84
C SER A 157 18.23 23.19 5.11
N GLN A 158 17.16 23.98 4.97
CA GLN A 158 16.34 24.51 6.06
C GLN A 158 14.92 24.83 5.58
N THR A 159 13.98 24.95 6.51
CA THR A 159 12.59 25.39 6.27
C THR A 159 12.01 26.01 7.54
N SER A 160 11.01 26.89 7.39
CA SER A 160 10.19 27.37 8.50
C SER A 160 8.97 26.48 8.74
N ILE A 161 8.45 26.51 9.97
CA ILE A 161 7.16 25.97 10.38
C ILE A 161 6.39 27.12 11.01
N GLU A 162 5.22 27.40 10.43
CA GLU A 162 4.40 28.56 10.75
C GLU A 162 2.96 28.09 10.90
N ILE A 163 2.40 28.25 12.09
CA ILE A 163 1.05 27.80 12.42
C ILE A 163 0.36 28.83 13.31
N ASP A 164 -0.60 29.56 12.74
CA ASP A 164 -1.40 30.54 13.48
C ASP A 164 -2.30 29.87 14.51
N SER A 165 -2.39 30.45 15.71
CA SER A 165 -3.23 29.99 16.80
C SER A 165 -3.13 28.47 17.00
N LEU A 166 -1.89 27.96 17.09
CA LEU A 166 -1.63 26.53 17.25
C LEU A 166 -2.31 26.00 18.53
N PHE A 167 -2.21 26.75 19.63
CA PHE A 167 -2.81 26.38 20.91
C PHE A 167 -3.19 27.62 21.74
N GLU A 168 -4.44 27.71 22.19
CA GLU A 168 -4.95 28.79 23.05
C GLU A 168 -4.63 30.21 22.53
N GLY A 169 -4.79 30.44 21.23
CA GLY A 169 -4.51 31.74 20.61
C GLY A 169 -3.03 32.04 20.37
N ILE A 170 -2.13 31.11 20.72
CA ILE A 170 -0.68 31.28 20.55
C ILE A 170 -0.27 30.75 19.19
N ASP A 171 0.35 31.60 18.39
CA ASP A 171 0.97 31.22 17.13
C ASP A 171 2.28 30.47 17.37
N PHE A 172 2.63 29.57 16.45
CA PHE A 172 3.89 28.83 16.48
C PHE A 172 4.72 29.10 15.24
N TYR A 173 5.81 29.84 15.43
CA TYR A 173 6.80 30.16 14.40
C TYR A 173 8.17 29.61 14.82
N THR A 174 8.72 28.73 13.99
CA THR A 174 10.05 28.17 14.20
C THR A 174 10.70 27.78 12.87
N SER A 175 11.95 27.32 12.92
CA SER A 175 12.66 26.79 11.76
C SER A 175 13.43 25.53 12.12
N ILE A 176 13.70 24.70 11.12
CA ILE A 176 14.50 23.49 11.27
C ILE A 176 15.42 23.31 10.08
N THR A 177 16.65 22.87 10.38
CA THR A 177 17.65 22.52 9.38
C THR A 177 17.59 21.03 9.05
N ARG A 178 18.05 20.67 7.85
CA ARG A 178 18.20 19.26 7.45
C ARG A 178 19.07 18.50 8.43
N ALA A 179 20.18 19.10 8.87
CA ALA A 179 21.08 18.49 9.85
C ALA A 179 20.36 18.14 11.16
N ARG A 180 19.50 19.04 11.67
CA ARG A 180 18.73 18.77 12.88
C ARG A 180 17.68 17.66 12.66
N PHE A 181 17.00 17.66 11.52
CA PHE A 181 16.09 16.56 11.16
C PHE A 181 16.81 15.21 11.10
N GLU A 182 17.98 15.17 10.45
CA GLU A 182 18.80 13.96 10.34
C GLU A 182 19.29 13.47 11.70
N GLU A 183 19.64 14.37 12.62
CA GLU A 183 20.01 14.03 13.99
C GLU A 183 18.83 13.37 14.74
N LEU A 184 17.64 13.98 14.66
CA LEU A 184 16.42 13.50 15.34
C LEU A 184 15.97 12.11 14.88
N CYS A 185 16.30 11.72 13.65
CA CYS A 185 15.92 10.44 13.04
C CYS A 185 17.10 9.49 12.82
N SER A 186 18.28 9.82 13.36
CA SER A 186 19.54 9.15 13.01
C SER A 186 19.54 7.65 13.31
N ASP A 187 18.93 7.23 14.41
CA ASP A 187 18.75 5.83 14.81
C ASP A 187 17.80 5.09 13.87
N LEU A 188 16.66 5.69 13.50
CA LEU A 188 15.70 5.08 12.56
C LEU A 188 16.32 4.92 11.18
N PHE A 189 17.06 5.92 10.70
CA PHE A 189 17.74 5.85 9.40
C PHE A 189 18.81 4.76 9.38
N ARG A 190 19.58 4.61 10.46
CA ARG A 190 20.56 3.52 10.58
C ARG A 190 19.90 2.15 10.68
N GLY A 191 18.76 2.06 11.37
CA GLY A 191 17.98 0.83 11.48
C GLY A 191 17.52 0.26 10.13
N THR A 192 17.39 1.11 9.10
CA THR A 192 17.09 0.62 7.73
C THR A 192 18.18 -0.26 7.13
N LEU A 193 19.40 -0.24 7.65
CA LEU A 193 20.50 -1.05 7.13
C LEU A 193 20.41 -2.50 7.62
N ASP A 194 19.82 -2.77 8.78
CA ASP A 194 19.76 -4.13 9.35
C ASP A 194 18.95 -5.10 8.45
N PRO A 195 17.76 -4.72 7.93
CA PRO A 195 17.05 -5.55 6.95
C PRO A 195 17.81 -5.73 5.64
N VAL A 196 18.58 -4.74 5.19
CA VAL A 196 19.41 -4.85 3.97
C VAL A 196 20.48 -5.91 4.15
N GLU A 197 21.20 -5.88 5.27
CA GLU A 197 22.21 -6.89 5.57
C GLU A 197 21.60 -8.28 5.79
N LYS A 198 20.43 -8.35 6.43
CA LYS A 198 19.70 -9.61 6.58
C LYS A 198 19.30 -10.19 5.23
N ALA A 199 18.77 -9.38 4.32
CA ALA A 199 18.40 -9.82 2.98
C ALA A 199 19.62 -10.38 2.22
N LEU A 200 20.78 -9.70 2.28
CA LEU A 200 22.03 -10.17 1.68
C LEU A 200 22.48 -11.53 2.24
N ARG A 201 22.45 -11.68 3.58
CA ARG A 201 22.78 -12.95 4.24
C ARG A 201 21.83 -14.08 3.84
N ASP A 202 20.53 -13.82 3.85
CA ASP A 202 19.50 -14.82 3.51
C ASP A 202 19.58 -15.23 2.03
N ALA A 203 19.93 -14.29 1.14
CA ALA A 203 20.19 -14.56 -0.28
C ALA A 203 21.56 -15.23 -0.53
N LYS A 204 22.43 -15.30 0.49
CA LYS A 204 23.83 -15.76 0.37
C LYS A 204 24.60 -14.98 -0.71
N MET A 205 24.40 -13.66 -0.74
CA MET A 205 25.02 -12.77 -1.73
C MET A 205 25.90 -11.73 -1.04
N ASP A 206 27.06 -11.49 -1.64
CA ASP A 206 27.92 -10.36 -1.28
C ASP A 206 27.37 -9.05 -1.88
N LYS A 207 27.73 -7.93 -1.24
CA LYS A 207 27.33 -6.59 -1.69
C LYS A 207 27.74 -6.30 -3.14
N SER A 208 28.88 -6.84 -3.59
CA SER A 208 29.38 -6.71 -4.96
C SER A 208 28.52 -7.44 -5.99
N SER A 209 27.79 -8.47 -5.57
CA SER A 209 26.94 -9.29 -6.45
C SER A 209 25.59 -8.65 -6.74
N ILE A 210 25.21 -7.61 -6.00
CA ILE A 210 24.05 -6.77 -6.31
C ILE A 210 24.42 -5.86 -7.46
N HIS A 211 23.75 -5.96 -8.61
CA HIS A 211 24.05 -5.15 -9.78
C HIS A 211 23.44 -3.75 -9.63
N GLU A 212 22.19 -3.68 -9.18
CA GLU A 212 21.37 -2.47 -9.18
C GLU A 212 20.63 -2.34 -7.84
N ILE A 213 20.50 -1.11 -7.36
CA ILE A 213 19.74 -0.78 -6.14
C ILE A 213 18.62 0.17 -6.53
N VAL A 214 17.39 -0.30 -6.46
CA VAL A 214 16.20 0.44 -6.88
C VAL A 214 15.49 1.01 -5.66
N LEU A 215 15.21 2.30 -5.68
CA LEU A 215 14.50 3.00 -4.60
C LEU A 215 13.00 3.06 -4.87
N VAL A 216 12.21 2.69 -3.87
CA VAL A 216 10.74 2.69 -3.92
C VAL A 216 10.21 3.33 -2.64
N GLY A 217 9.07 4.03 -2.73
CA GLY A 217 8.46 4.70 -1.59
C GLY A 217 9.01 6.11 -1.36
N GLY A 218 8.12 7.06 -1.06
CA GLY A 218 8.43 8.48 -0.98
C GLY A 218 9.48 8.85 0.06
N SER A 219 9.65 8.07 1.13
CA SER A 219 10.66 8.33 2.16
C SER A 219 12.08 8.05 1.69
N THR A 220 12.28 7.31 0.59
CA THR A 220 13.60 7.16 -0.04
C THR A 220 14.13 8.45 -0.64
N ARG A 221 13.30 9.50 -0.80
CA ARG A 221 13.73 10.82 -1.25
C ARG A 221 14.60 11.55 -0.22
N ILE A 222 14.66 11.07 1.03
CA ILE A 222 15.49 11.66 2.09
C ILE A 222 16.98 11.46 1.76
N PRO A 223 17.78 12.54 1.62
CA PRO A 223 19.19 12.44 1.23
C PRO A 223 20.04 11.56 2.16
N LYS A 224 19.76 11.58 3.47
CA LYS A 224 20.50 10.77 4.45
C LYS A 224 20.28 9.28 4.27
N VAL A 225 19.05 8.86 3.95
CA VAL A 225 18.72 7.45 3.69
C VAL A 225 19.47 6.97 2.45
N GLN A 226 19.44 7.74 1.36
CA GLN A 226 20.21 7.44 0.15
C GLN A 226 21.71 7.34 0.44
N LYS A 227 22.26 8.32 1.18
CA LYS A 227 23.68 8.35 1.50
C LYS A 227 24.12 7.14 2.32
N LEU A 228 23.36 6.77 3.35
CA LEU A 228 23.64 5.57 4.16
C LEU A 228 23.63 4.30 3.32
N LEU A 229 22.67 4.17 2.41
CA LEU A 229 22.58 3.02 1.51
C LEU A 229 23.75 2.99 0.51
N GLN A 230 24.12 4.13 -0.08
CA GLN A 230 25.30 4.22 -0.95
C GLN A 230 26.58 3.85 -0.21
N ASP A 231 26.76 4.36 1.01
CA ASP A 231 27.93 4.06 1.83
C ASP A 231 27.99 2.57 2.19
N LEU A 232 26.84 1.93 2.47
CA LEU A 232 26.77 0.47 2.70
C LEU A 232 27.26 -0.33 1.49
N PHE A 233 26.98 0.15 0.27
CA PHE A 233 27.35 -0.46 -1.01
C PHE A 233 28.59 0.20 -1.66
N ASN A 234 29.51 0.73 -0.85
CA ASN A 234 30.81 1.27 -1.30
C ASN A 234 30.70 2.36 -2.38
N GLY A 235 29.70 3.23 -2.28
CA GLY A 235 29.47 4.34 -3.20
C GLY A 235 28.73 3.96 -4.49
N LYS A 236 28.18 2.75 -4.60
CA LYS A 236 27.35 2.34 -5.75
C LYS A 236 26.23 3.35 -6.00
N GLU A 237 26.02 3.70 -7.26
CA GLU A 237 24.93 4.58 -7.67
C GLU A 237 23.57 3.93 -7.43
N LEU A 238 22.63 4.72 -6.91
CA LEU A 238 21.26 4.27 -6.69
C LEU A 238 20.45 4.49 -7.97
N ASN A 239 19.70 3.48 -8.38
CA ASN A 239 18.87 3.53 -9.56
C ASN A 239 17.60 4.36 -9.28
N LYS A 240 17.42 5.41 -10.10
CA LYS A 240 16.29 6.36 -10.04
C LYS A 240 15.47 6.36 -11.34
N SER A 241 15.57 5.30 -12.15
CA SER A 241 14.89 5.23 -13.45
C SER A 241 13.38 5.05 -13.34
N ILE A 242 12.88 4.61 -12.18
CA ILE A 242 11.45 4.46 -11.91
C ILE A 242 10.97 5.51 -10.91
N ASN A 243 9.71 5.91 -11.03
CA ASN A 243 9.08 6.81 -10.06
C ASN A 243 8.81 6.06 -8.75
N PRO A 244 9.42 6.44 -7.61
CA PRO A 244 9.26 5.71 -6.35
C PRO A 244 7.83 5.73 -5.81
N ASP A 245 6.99 6.68 -6.23
CA ASP A 245 5.61 6.81 -5.76
C ASP A 245 4.62 5.96 -6.59
N GLU A 246 4.99 5.57 -7.82
CA GLU A 246 4.10 4.91 -8.78
C GLU A 246 4.55 3.48 -9.16
N ALA A 247 5.82 3.14 -8.95
CA ALA A 247 6.41 1.87 -9.37
C ALA A 247 5.63 0.63 -8.90
N VAL A 248 5.16 0.64 -7.65
CA VAL A 248 4.39 -0.45 -7.07
C VAL A 248 3.05 -0.62 -7.78
N ALA A 249 2.31 0.48 -7.99
CA ALA A 249 1.03 0.47 -8.69
C ALA A 249 1.19 0.06 -10.16
N TYR A 250 2.27 0.53 -10.80
CA TYR A 250 2.62 0.17 -12.17
C TYR A 250 2.85 -1.34 -12.31
N GLY A 251 3.67 -1.95 -11.46
CA GLY A 251 3.91 -3.39 -11.49
C GLY A 251 2.67 -4.22 -11.18
N ALA A 252 1.79 -3.74 -10.30
CA ALA A 252 0.50 -4.38 -10.03
C ALA A 252 -0.43 -4.34 -11.26
N ALA A 253 -0.42 -3.24 -12.02
CA ALA A 253 -1.17 -3.12 -13.27
C ALA A 253 -0.63 -4.07 -14.34
N VAL A 254 0.69 -4.18 -14.50
CA VAL A 254 1.33 -5.17 -15.38
C VAL A 254 0.93 -6.59 -14.97
N GLN A 255 0.97 -6.90 -13.68
CA GLN A 255 0.53 -8.20 -13.17
C GLN A 255 -0.95 -8.49 -13.47
N ALA A 256 -1.81 -7.47 -13.40
CA ALA A 256 -3.21 -7.61 -13.75
C ALA A 256 -3.38 -7.93 -15.25
N ALA A 257 -2.65 -7.22 -16.12
CA ALA A 257 -2.65 -7.47 -17.56
C ALA A 257 -2.25 -8.91 -17.91
N ILE A 258 -1.18 -9.43 -17.28
CA ILE A 258 -0.74 -10.83 -17.44
C ILE A 258 -1.87 -11.80 -17.05
N LEU A 259 -2.56 -11.56 -15.92
CA LEU A 259 -3.61 -12.46 -15.42
C LEU A 259 -4.87 -12.44 -16.27
N THR A 260 -5.16 -11.31 -16.92
CA THR A 260 -6.28 -11.19 -17.86
C THR A 260 -5.94 -11.66 -19.28
N GLY A 261 -4.72 -12.13 -19.51
CA GLY A 261 -4.29 -12.73 -20.78
C GLY A 261 -3.93 -11.71 -21.87
N ASP A 262 -3.48 -10.51 -21.49
CA ASP A 262 -2.95 -9.52 -22.44
C ASP A 262 -1.80 -10.13 -23.27
N GLN A 263 -1.88 -9.95 -24.59
CA GLN A 263 -0.96 -10.53 -25.58
C GLN A 263 0.03 -9.50 -26.14
N SER A 264 0.13 -8.32 -25.53
CA SER A 264 1.09 -7.30 -25.95
C SER A 264 2.53 -7.80 -25.77
N GLU A 265 3.41 -7.53 -26.75
CA GLU A 265 4.80 -8.00 -26.76
C GLU A 265 5.55 -7.66 -25.46
N ASN A 266 5.27 -6.50 -24.85
CA ASN A 266 5.91 -6.06 -23.60
C ASN A 266 5.54 -6.93 -22.38
N VAL A 267 4.42 -7.67 -22.44
CA VAL A 267 3.84 -8.41 -21.30
C VAL A 267 4.05 -9.92 -21.44
N GLN A 268 4.17 -10.43 -22.67
CA GLN A 268 4.24 -11.87 -22.96
C GLN A 268 5.46 -12.59 -22.35
N ASP A 269 6.59 -11.89 -22.17
CA ASP A 269 7.84 -12.50 -21.70
C ASP A 269 7.99 -12.55 -20.16
N MET A 270 6.99 -12.10 -19.38
CA MET A 270 7.12 -11.99 -17.92
C MET A 270 6.65 -13.24 -17.14
N LEU A 271 7.52 -13.80 -16.29
CA LEU A 271 7.25 -14.98 -15.44
C LEU A 271 7.78 -14.79 -14.00
N LEU A 272 7.07 -15.32 -12.98
CA LEU A 272 7.40 -15.18 -11.54
C LEU A 272 7.49 -16.55 -10.83
N LEU A 273 8.57 -16.85 -10.07
CA LEU A 273 8.84 -18.17 -9.41
C LEU A 273 9.15 -18.08 -7.87
N ARG A 274 8.94 -19.18 -7.06
CA ARG A 274 9.16 -19.30 -5.55
C ARG A 274 9.77 -20.71 -5.07
N TYR A 275 10.43 -20.82 -3.86
CA TYR A 275 11.28 -21.84 -3.05
C TYR A 275 11.19 -23.46 -3.08
N ASN A 276 12.11 -24.27 -2.38
CA ASN A 276 12.39 -25.80 -2.41
C ASN A 276 12.88 -26.60 -1.07
N GLN A 277 12.40 -27.83 -0.61
CA GLN A 277 12.92 -28.75 0.55
C GLN A 277 12.35 -30.27 0.72
N PRO A 278 13.02 -31.37 1.29
CA PRO A 278 12.56 -32.83 1.40
C PRO A 278 12.43 -33.51 2.82
N GLY A 279 11.37 -34.30 3.06
CA GLY A 279 10.91 -34.83 4.36
C GLY A 279 9.70 -34.01 4.84
N VAL A 280 8.54 -34.62 5.08
CA VAL A 280 7.27 -33.86 5.10
C VAL A 280 6.67 -33.78 6.51
N LEU A 281 7.04 -32.71 7.20
CA LEU A 281 6.34 -32.26 8.40
C LEU A 281 5.01 -31.62 7.97
N ILE A 282 3.90 -32.19 8.41
CA ILE A 282 2.56 -31.67 8.13
C ILE A 282 2.06 -30.97 9.39
N GLN A 283 1.92 -29.66 9.28
CA GLN A 283 1.38 -28.82 10.34
C GLN A 283 0.04 -28.30 9.85
N VAL A 284 -1.01 -28.59 10.61
CA VAL A 284 -2.38 -28.21 10.26
C VAL A 284 -2.73 -26.97 11.06
N TYR A 285 -3.14 -25.94 10.34
CA TYR A 285 -3.49 -24.65 10.90
C TYR A 285 -4.88 -24.26 10.46
N GLU A 286 -5.62 -23.61 11.35
CA GLU A 286 -6.94 -23.04 11.10
C GLU A 286 -6.82 -21.54 11.25
N GLY A 287 -7.14 -20.84 10.18
CA GLY A 287 -6.99 -19.40 10.13
C GLY A 287 -6.89 -18.96 8.69
N GLU A 288 -7.44 -17.77 8.39
CA GLU A 288 -7.58 -17.11 7.08
C GLU A 288 -6.39 -17.15 6.16
N ARG A 289 -5.29 -17.40 6.84
CA ARG A 289 -4.15 -16.57 6.75
C ARG A 289 -3.11 -17.42 5.94
N ALA A 290 -2.32 -16.82 5.06
CA ALA A 290 -1.28 -17.45 4.20
C ALA A 290 -0.12 -18.35 4.85
N MET A 291 1.03 -17.82 5.32
CA MET A 291 1.97 -18.21 6.43
C MET A 291 1.41 -18.79 7.77
N THR A 292 1.33 -20.10 7.83
CA THR A 292 1.25 -20.95 9.05
C THR A 292 1.51 -20.32 10.45
N LYS A 293 2.63 -19.61 10.69
CA LYS A 293 2.94 -18.96 11.99
C LYS A 293 1.88 -17.97 12.50
N ASP A 294 1.05 -17.44 11.60
CA ASP A 294 0.02 -16.44 11.90
C ASP A 294 -1.38 -17.04 12.01
N ASN A 295 -1.55 -18.30 11.59
CA ASN A 295 -2.79 -19.05 11.76
C ASN A 295 -2.84 -19.72 13.13
N ASN A 296 -4.05 -20.05 13.58
CA ASN A 296 -4.19 -20.82 14.81
C ASN A 296 -3.70 -22.24 14.55
N LEU A 297 -2.65 -22.66 15.26
CA LEU A 297 -2.13 -24.02 15.09
C LEU A 297 -3.16 -25.01 15.65
N LEU A 298 -3.68 -25.86 14.78
CA LEU A 298 -4.63 -26.90 15.16
C LEU A 298 -3.95 -28.16 15.69
N GLY A 299 -2.84 -28.58 15.07
CA GLY A 299 -2.10 -29.80 15.41
C GLY A 299 -0.92 -30.09 14.47
N LYS A 300 -0.05 -31.05 14.82
CA LYS A 300 1.11 -31.45 13.99
C LYS A 300 1.35 -32.96 14.05
N PHE A 301 1.75 -33.57 12.93
CA PHE A 301 2.21 -34.96 12.90
C PHE A 301 3.23 -35.19 11.76
N GLU A 302 3.98 -36.29 11.86
CA GLU A 302 5.11 -36.57 10.96
C GLU A 302 4.88 -37.89 10.18
N LEU A 303 5.14 -37.84 8.87
CA LEU A 303 5.12 -39.02 7.99
C LEU A 303 6.57 -39.41 7.66
N SER A 304 7.07 -40.44 8.34
CA SER A 304 8.47 -40.87 8.27
C SER A 304 8.68 -42.09 7.36
N GLY A 305 9.90 -42.22 6.82
CA GLY A 305 10.31 -43.38 6.02
C GLY A 305 10.15 -43.24 4.49
N ILE A 306 10.16 -42.01 3.95
CA ILE A 306 10.12 -41.74 2.50
C ILE A 306 11.52 -41.88 1.89
N PRO A 307 11.75 -42.76 0.89
CA PRO A 307 13.05 -42.92 0.23
C PRO A 307 13.50 -41.66 -0.53
N PRO A 308 14.81 -41.33 -0.59
CA PRO A 308 15.30 -40.17 -1.33
C PRO A 308 15.00 -40.26 -2.82
N ALA A 309 14.38 -39.23 -3.39
CA ALA A 309 14.04 -39.17 -4.81
C ALA A 309 14.19 -37.75 -5.39
N PRO A 310 14.41 -37.61 -6.71
CA PRO A 310 14.38 -36.31 -7.40
C PRO A 310 13.07 -35.53 -7.13
N ARG A 311 13.11 -34.19 -7.21
CA ARG A 311 11.95 -33.32 -6.97
C ARG A 311 10.77 -33.75 -7.86
N GLY A 312 9.60 -34.04 -7.25
CA GLY A 312 8.37 -34.46 -7.93
C GLY A 312 8.07 -35.97 -7.94
N VAL A 313 8.99 -36.80 -7.44
CA VAL A 313 8.83 -38.27 -7.45
C VAL A 313 8.04 -38.81 -6.25
N PRO A 314 8.19 -38.31 -5.00
CA PRO A 314 7.35 -38.75 -3.88
C PRO A 314 5.89 -38.30 -4.05
N GLN A 315 4.94 -39.22 -3.89
CA GLN A 315 3.51 -38.94 -3.97
C GLN A 315 2.85 -39.12 -2.60
N ILE A 316 2.66 -38.01 -1.90
CA ILE A 316 1.99 -37.97 -0.60
C ILE A 316 0.56 -37.47 -0.82
N GLU A 317 -0.41 -38.27 -0.42
CA GLU A 317 -1.81 -37.90 -0.42
C GLU A 317 -2.22 -37.49 0.99
N VAL A 318 -2.86 -36.34 1.12
CA VAL A 318 -3.40 -35.84 2.40
C VAL A 318 -4.91 -35.64 2.24
N THR A 319 -5.67 -36.30 3.11
CA THR A 319 -7.14 -36.28 3.10
C THR A 319 -7.66 -35.48 4.28
N PHE A 320 -8.58 -34.56 4.00
CA PHE A 320 -9.26 -33.72 5.00
C PHE A 320 -10.76 -34.01 4.93
N ASP A 321 -11.34 -34.53 6.01
CA ASP A 321 -12.74 -34.93 6.10
C ASP A 321 -13.44 -34.16 7.23
N ILE A 322 -14.47 -33.37 6.90
CA ILE A 322 -15.23 -32.59 7.87
C ILE A 322 -16.59 -33.26 8.05
N ASP A 323 -16.90 -33.68 9.27
CA ASP A 323 -18.20 -34.30 9.56
C ASP A 323 -19.34 -33.28 9.68
N ALA A 324 -20.58 -33.78 9.76
CA ALA A 324 -21.79 -32.94 9.78
C ALA A 324 -21.88 -31.98 10.99
N ASN A 325 -21.02 -32.13 12.00
CA ASN A 325 -20.95 -31.26 13.17
C ASN A 325 -19.80 -30.24 13.09
N GLY A 326 -19.04 -30.20 11.99
CA GLY A 326 -17.94 -29.26 11.80
C GLY A 326 -16.62 -29.70 12.45
N ILE A 327 -16.43 -31.01 12.72
CA ILE A 327 -15.16 -31.57 13.21
C ILE A 327 -14.31 -32.00 12.01
N LEU A 328 -13.07 -31.49 11.92
CA LEU A 328 -12.11 -31.79 10.84
C LEU A 328 -11.21 -32.99 11.19
N ASN A 329 -11.29 -34.09 10.45
CA ASN A 329 -10.37 -35.23 10.45
C ASN A 329 -9.33 -35.09 9.33
N VAL A 330 -8.05 -35.37 9.60
CA VAL A 330 -6.95 -35.27 8.63
C VAL A 330 -6.11 -36.55 8.62
N SER A 331 -5.88 -37.18 7.46
CA SER A 331 -4.98 -38.34 7.29
C SER A 331 -3.98 -38.14 6.14
N ALA A 332 -2.84 -38.83 6.17
CA ALA A 332 -1.83 -38.77 5.10
C ALA A 332 -1.25 -40.15 4.77
N VAL A 333 -1.07 -40.43 3.47
CA VAL A 333 -0.58 -41.71 2.94
C VAL A 333 0.48 -41.49 1.86
N ASP A 334 1.58 -42.24 1.93
CA ASP A 334 2.56 -42.31 0.83
C ASP A 334 2.12 -43.39 -0.18
N LYS A 335 1.77 -42.97 -1.41
CA LYS A 335 1.26 -43.88 -2.45
C LYS A 335 2.28 -44.89 -2.96
N SER A 336 3.57 -44.65 -2.74
CA SER A 336 4.65 -45.53 -3.20
C SER A 336 4.95 -46.68 -2.23
N THR A 337 4.73 -46.47 -0.92
CA THR A 337 5.06 -47.44 0.13
C THR A 337 3.84 -47.98 0.90
N GLY A 338 2.68 -47.33 0.74
CA GLY A 338 1.41 -47.73 1.37
C GLY A 338 1.30 -47.43 2.86
N LYS A 339 2.22 -46.65 3.44
CA LYS A 339 2.19 -46.26 4.86
C LYS A 339 1.26 -45.07 5.12
N GLU A 340 0.50 -45.12 6.21
CA GLU A 340 -0.55 -44.15 6.58
C GLU A 340 -0.42 -43.59 8.02
N ASN A 341 -0.90 -42.36 8.27
CA ASN A 341 -1.06 -41.74 9.61
C ASN A 341 -2.24 -40.70 9.68
N LYS A 342 -2.90 -40.43 10.83
CA LYS A 342 -4.13 -39.53 10.94
C LYS A 342 -4.40 -38.78 12.28
N ILE A 343 -5.24 -37.70 12.28
CA ILE A 343 -5.62 -36.77 13.42
C ILE A 343 -7.05 -36.12 13.29
N THR A 344 -7.67 -35.54 14.35
CA THR A 344 -9.04 -34.89 14.38
C THR A 344 -9.08 -33.50 15.13
N ILE A 345 -9.85 -32.47 14.70
CA ILE A 345 -9.67 -30.99 14.98
C ILE A 345 -10.98 -30.09 15.01
N THR A 346 -11.07 -28.98 15.82
CA THR A 346 -12.17 -27.94 15.88
C THR A 346 -11.73 -26.48 16.33
N ASN A 347 -12.05 -25.29 15.67
CA ASN A 347 -11.97 -23.89 16.30
C ASN A 347 -12.41 -22.54 15.58
N ASP A 348 -12.42 -21.40 16.36
CA ASP A 348 -13.34 -20.22 16.32
C ASP A 348 -12.73 -18.78 16.59
N LYS A 349 -11.52 -18.38 16.10
CA LYS A 349 -10.91 -17.04 16.45
C LYS A 349 -10.21 -16.23 15.34
N GLY A 350 -10.65 -14.99 15.10
CA GLY A 350 -9.90 -13.91 14.43
C GLY A 350 -10.08 -13.76 12.91
N ARG A 351 -10.97 -14.55 12.30
CA ARG A 351 -11.47 -14.37 10.94
C ARG A 351 -12.82 -13.65 11.01
N LEU A 352 -13.08 -12.73 10.07
CA LEU A 352 -14.46 -12.29 9.87
C LEU A 352 -15.25 -13.46 9.29
N SER A 353 -16.41 -13.77 9.87
CA SER A 353 -17.29 -14.80 9.32
C SER A 353 -17.85 -14.34 7.97
N LYS A 354 -18.41 -15.27 7.17
CA LYS A 354 -19.06 -14.91 5.90
C LYS A 354 -20.19 -13.91 6.11
N GLU A 355 -20.93 -14.07 7.20
CA GLU A 355 -22.03 -13.17 7.59
C GLU A 355 -21.52 -11.77 7.93
N GLU A 356 -20.35 -11.67 8.59
CA GLU A 356 -19.73 -10.37 8.88
C GLU A 356 -19.24 -9.68 7.61
N ILE A 357 -18.65 -10.43 6.67
CA ILE A 357 -18.23 -9.90 5.36
C ILE A 357 -19.45 -9.41 4.56
N GLU A 358 -20.52 -10.22 4.49
CA GLU A 358 -21.75 -9.84 3.79
C GLU A 358 -22.38 -8.57 4.39
N LYS A 359 -22.40 -8.46 5.72
CA LYS A 359 -22.88 -7.24 6.39
C LYS A 359 -22.02 -6.03 6.03
N MET A 360 -20.69 -6.17 6.01
CA MET A 360 -19.79 -5.08 5.63
C MET A 360 -19.93 -4.69 4.15
N VAL A 361 -20.20 -5.65 3.26
CA VAL A 361 -20.52 -5.38 1.84
C VAL A 361 -21.81 -4.57 1.74
N GLN A 362 -22.87 -4.96 2.45
CA GLN A 362 -24.13 -4.21 2.48
C GLN A 362 -23.94 -2.79 3.02
N ASP A 363 -23.17 -2.63 4.09
CA ASP A 363 -22.85 -1.31 4.64
C ASP A 363 -22.06 -0.45 3.63
N ALA A 364 -21.10 -1.05 2.91
CA ALA A 364 -20.35 -0.37 1.86
C ALA A 364 -21.22 0.05 0.67
N GLU A 365 -22.18 -0.78 0.25
CA GLU A 365 -23.17 -0.44 -0.78
C GLU A 365 -24.09 0.70 -0.34
N LYS A 366 -24.52 0.70 0.94
CA LYS A 366 -25.31 1.79 1.52
C LYS A 366 -24.55 3.11 1.52
N PHE A 367 -23.30 3.12 2.00
CA PHE A 367 -22.48 4.34 1.99
C PHE A 367 -22.22 4.84 0.56
N LYS A 368 -22.02 3.93 -0.40
CA LYS A 368 -21.92 4.30 -1.81
C LYS A 368 -23.20 4.98 -2.32
N ALA A 369 -24.37 4.46 -1.99
CA ALA A 369 -25.64 5.07 -2.39
C ALA A 369 -25.84 6.47 -1.78
N GLU A 370 -25.43 6.66 -0.52
CA GLU A 370 -25.43 7.96 0.15
C GLU A 370 -24.46 8.95 -0.54
N ASP A 371 -23.25 8.51 -0.87
CA ASP A 371 -22.24 9.29 -1.58
C ASP A 371 -22.70 9.67 -3.00
N ASP A 372 -23.32 8.73 -3.73
CA ASP A 372 -23.87 8.96 -5.09
C ASP A 372 -25.02 9.99 -5.04
N GLN A 373 -25.93 9.88 -4.07
CA GLN A 373 -27.01 10.85 -3.87
C GLN A 373 -26.46 12.25 -3.52
N GLN A 374 -25.43 12.32 -2.67
CA GLN A 374 -24.79 13.58 -2.33
C GLN A 374 -24.06 14.19 -3.54
N LYS A 375 -23.42 13.37 -4.37
CA LYS A 375 -22.76 13.79 -5.61
C LYS A 375 -23.78 14.32 -6.62
N GLU A 376 -24.91 13.64 -6.83
CA GLU A 376 -26.00 14.11 -7.68
C GLU A 376 -26.54 15.46 -7.19
N ARG A 377 -26.74 15.61 -5.88
CA ARG A 377 -27.17 16.87 -5.26
C ARG A 377 -26.18 18.01 -5.54
N ILE A 378 -24.88 17.76 -5.38
CA ILE A 378 -23.83 18.76 -5.65
C ILE A 378 -23.77 19.11 -7.13
N ASN A 379 -23.88 18.13 -8.03
CA ASN A 379 -23.87 18.36 -9.47
C ASN A 379 -25.09 19.18 -9.92
N ALA A 380 -26.28 18.86 -9.40
CA ALA A 380 -27.49 19.63 -9.66
C ALA A 380 -27.37 21.07 -9.15
N LYS A 381 -26.82 21.24 -7.94
CA LYS A 381 -26.50 22.56 -7.36
C LYS A 381 -25.57 23.36 -8.27
N ASN A 382 -24.41 22.79 -8.64
CA ASN A 382 -23.43 23.46 -9.48
C ASN A 382 -23.99 23.80 -10.87
N SER A 383 -24.83 22.93 -11.43
CA SER A 383 -25.49 23.16 -12.72
C SER A 383 -26.49 24.32 -12.65
N LEU A 384 -27.30 24.37 -11.57
CA LEU A 384 -28.22 25.47 -11.31
C LEU A 384 -27.49 26.80 -11.11
N GLU A 385 -26.44 26.80 -10.27
CA GLU A 385 -25.61 27.99 -10.05
C GLU A 385 -25.00 28.49 -11.36
N SER A 386 -24.38 27.59 -12.14
CA SER A 386 -23.77 27.94 -13.44
C SER A 386 -24.81 28.50 -14.41
N TYR A 387 -26.00 27.92 -14.47
CA TYR A 387 -27.10 28.41 -15.31
C TYR A 387 -27.56 29.80 -14.88
N CYS A 388 -27.76 30.03 -13.57
CA CYS A 388 -28.11 31.33 -13.02
C CYS A 388 -27.03 32.37 -13.33
N PHE A 389 -25.74 32.07 -13.18
CA PHE A 389 -24.66 32.99 -13.54
C PHE A 389 -24.62 33.30 -15.03
N ASN A 390 -24.83 32.30 -15.89
CA ASN A 390 -24.90 32.50 -17.34
C ASN A 390 -26.08 33.39 -17.74
N ILE A 391 -27.26 33.19 -17.14
CA ILE A 391 -28.43 34.05 -17.38
C ILE A 391 -28.12 35.49 -16.95
N LYS A 392 -27.59 35.68 -15.74
CA LYS A 392 -27.23 37.00 -15.22
C LYS A 392 -26.28 37.74 -16.17
N SER A 393 -25.23 37.07 -16.63
CA SER A 393 -24.31 37.65 -17.61
C SER A 393 -24.98 37.96 -18.95
N THR A 394 -25.92 37.12 -19.39
CA THR A 394 -26.62 37.31 -20.68
C THR A 394 -27.60 38.48 -20.64
N ILE A 395 -28.31 38.70 -19.53
CA ILE A 395 -29.26 39.82 -19.40
C ILE A 395 -28.56 41.17 -19.16
N GLU A 396 -27.32 41.14 -18.68
CA GLU A 396 -26.47 42.33 -18.51
C GLU A 396 -25.69 42.70 -19.78
N ASP A 397 -25.57 41.80 -20.76
CA ASP A 397 -24.93 42.05 -22.06
C ASP A 397 -25.69 43.14 -22.84
N GLU A 398 -24.99 44.16 -23.33
CA GLU A 398 -25.56 45.32 -24.03
C GLU A 398 -26.47 44.93 -25.22
N LYS A 399 -26.17 43.81 -25.91
CA LYS A 399 -26.97 43.36 -27.07
C LYS A 399 -28.34 42.82 -26.70
N VAL A 400 -28.50 42.37 -25.46
CA VAL A 400 -29.73 41.75 -24.92
C VAL A 400 -30.43 42.73 -23.98
N LYS A 401 -29.66 43.54 -23.26
CA LYS A 401 -30.10 44.55 -22.31
C LYS A 401 -31.14 45.48 -22.92
N ASP A 402 -30.93 45.97 -24.13
CA ASP A 402 -31.85 46.91 -24.80
C ASP A 402 -33.09 46.25 -25.41
N LYS A 403 -33.15 44.92 -25.44
CA LYS A 403 -34.27 44.14 -25.98
C LYS A 403 -35.25 43.66 -24.91
N LEU A 404 -34.90 43.79 -23.63
CA LEU A 404 -35.72 43.39 -22.50
C LEU A 404 -36.15 44.62 -21.70
N SER A 405 -37.40 44.62 -21.22
CA SER A 405 -37.88 45.67 -20.33
C SER A 405 -37.10 45.66 -19.01
N GLU A 406 -37.00 46.82 -18.36
CA GLU A 406 -36.34 46.93 -17.06
C GLU A 406 -37.02 46.08 -15.99
N GLU A 407 -38.35 45.97 -16.05
CA GLU A 407 -39.15 45.13 -15.16
C GLU A 407 -38.81 43.64 -15.33
N ASP A 408 -38.72 43.14 -16.57
CA ASP A 408 -38.40 41.74 -16.84
C ASP A 408 -36.97 41.38 -16.44
N ARG A 409 -36.01 42.27 -16.69
CA ARG A 409 -34.62 42.08 -16.24
C ARG A 409 -34.54 41.97 -14.72
N ASN A 410 -35.23 42.86 -14.00
CA ASN A 410 -35.25 42.83 -12.53
C ASN A 410 -35.91 41.56 -11.98
N LYS A 411 -36.99 41.07 -12.62
CA LYS A 411 -37.61 39.78 -12.27
C LYS A 411 -36.65 38.62 -12.46
N VAL A 412 -36.01 38.50 -13.63
CA VAL A 412 -35.04 37.43 -13.92
C VAL A 412 -33.87 37.49 -12.95
N MET A 413 -33.34 38.68 -12.68
CA MET A 413 -32.22 38.88 -11.76
C MET A 413 -32.57 38.47 -10.32
N THR A 414 -33.78 38.81 -9.87
CA THR A 414 -34.30 38.42 -8.56
C THR A 414 -34.47 36.90 -8.47
N SER A 415 -35.09 36.27 -9.47
CA SER A 415 -35.25 34.81 -9.52
C SER A 415 -33.90 34.07 -9.52
N CYS A 416 -32.90 34.57 -10.25
CA CYS A 416 -31.56 33.98 -10.25
C CYS A 416 -30.85 34.15 -8.88
N ASN A 417 -31.02 35.30 -8.23
CA ASN A 417 -30.48 35.56 -6.89
C ASN A 417 -31.11 34.65 -5.83
N ASP A 418 -32.43 34.47 -5.88
CA ASP A 418 -33.14 33.63 -4.93
C ASP A 418 -32.81 32.15 -5.16
N ALA A 419 -32.70 31.70 -6.42
CA ALA A 419 -32.25 30.35 -6.74
C ALA A 419 -30.84 30.05 -6.20
N ILE A 420 -29.90 31.01 -6.30
CA ILE A 420 -28.53 30.85 -5.75
C ILE A 420 -28.50 30.84 -4.22
N LYS A 421 -29.41 31.57 -3.54
CA LYS A 421 -29.46 31.59 -2.07
C LYS A 421 -29.91 30.28 -1.44
N VAL A 422 -30.76 29.53 -2.14
CA VAL A 422 -31.38 28.29 -1.64
C VAL A 422 -30.65 27.04 -2.14
N ALA A 423 -29.83 27.19 -3.18
CA ALA A 423 -28.90 26.18 -3.68
C ALA A 423 -27.79 25.92 -2.65
#